data_AF-A0A7W0CCG4-F1
#
_entry.id   AF-A0A7W0CCG4-F1
#
_cell.length_a   1.000
_cell.length_b   1.000
_cell.length_c   1.000
_cell.angle_alpha   90.00
_cell.angle_beta   90.00
_cell.angle_gamma   90.00
#
_symmetry.space_group_name_H-M   'P 1'
#
loop_
_entity.id
_entity.type
_entity.pdbx_description
1 polymer ?
#
loop_
_entity_poly.entity_id
_entity_poly.type
_entity_poly.pdbx_seq_one_letter_code
_entity_poly.pdbx_strand_id
1 'polypeptide(L)'
;MNAHKGKFAAADRTAAENMVAAAGANDLERIIYLGGLGEKSHEALSRHLKSRHEVEQILQAGTAPVTNLRAAMILGAGSASFEMMRYLVDRLPVMITPRWVQTPCQPISIRNVLDYLEGCLEAPGTVGETFDIGGPDVVTYHDLIDIYAEEAGLRKRMIMPVPVLTPWLSAKWVHLVTPVPASIAQPLAEGLSIPVICSDNRIQEMIPVELASSRETIRKALERVRQEQVDTCWFDGRGEMPPEWTTCGDADYAGGAVLRVGQRIILAASAEAVWETIRRIGGSSGYYFAQPLWRLRGMMDRAVGGPGLRRGRRHPEELRVGDGLDFWRVVAVEPPRRLLLLAEMKAPGDALLEFVINPQGPDRVAVDMVSRFLPRGIAGLGYWYALLPAHCWLFKGMLRAVARRTGNPILEDVHKIPVEDPVVCRL
;
A
#
# COMPACT_ATOMS: atom_id res chain seq x y z
N MET A 1 -1.12 16.69 -2.48
CA MET A 1 -1.59 17.59 -1.40
C MET A 1 -0.41 17.91 -0.50
N ASN A 2 -0.19 19.17 -0.13
CA ASN A 2 0.73 19.53 0.94
C ASN A 2 0.09 19.22 2.30
N ALA A 3 0.28 18.00 2.80
CA ALA A 3 -0.47 17.41 3.91
C ALA A 3 -0.12 17.97 5.32
N HIS A 4 0.54 19.12 5.43
CA HIS A 4 0.95 19.66 6.72
C HIS A 4 -0.12 20.58 7.34
N LYS A 5 -0.74 20.08 8.41
CA LYS A 5 -1.39 20.84 9.52
C LYS A 5 -2.41 21.92 9.12
N GLY A 6 -3.62 21.53 8.69
CA GLY A 6 -4.81 22.39 8.73
C GLY A 6 -4.83 23.65 7.84
N LYS A 7 -3.72 23.91 7.13
CA LYS A 7 -3.51 25.05 6.20
C LYS A 7 -3.44 24.61 4.74
N PHE A 8 -3.95 23.42 4.39
CA PHE A 8 -3.86 22.90 3.02
C PHE A 8 -4.40 23.91 1.99
N ALA A 9 -5.53 24.57 2.28
CA ALA A 9 -6.10 25.55 1.35
C ALA A 9 -5.19 26.75 1.09
N ALA A 10 -4.50 27.25 2.12
CA ALA A 10 -3.53 28.33 1.95
C ALA A 10 -2.30 27.85 1.17
N ALA A 11 -1.82 26.63 1.44
CA ALA A 11 -0.70 26.04 0.71
C ALA A 11 -1.04 25.77 -0.77
N ASP A 12 -2.25 25.29 -1.05
CA ASP A 12 -2.76 25.04 -2.40
C ASP A 12 -2.91 26.37 -3.16
N ARG A 13 -3.44 27.42 -2.52
CA ARG A 13 -3.50 28.78 -3.07
C ARG A 13 -2.10 29.31 -3.43
N THR A 14 -1.18 29.30 -2.48
CA THR A 14 0.19 29.79 -2.72
C THR A 14 0.89 28.98 -3.81
N ALA A 15 0.67 27.66 -3.88
CA ALA A 15 1.21 26.84 -4.95
C ALA A 15 0.64 27.24 -6.33
N ALA A 16 -0.66 27.50 -6.41
CA ALA A 16 -1.31 27.96 -7.65
C ALA A 16 -0.81 29.35 -8.08
N GLU A 17 -0.71 30.30 -7.16
CA GLU A 17 -0.17 31.65 -7.41
C GLU A 17 1.27 31.58 -7.92
N ASN A 18 2.11 30.75 -7.30
CA ASN A 18 3.49 30.52 -7.74
C ASN A 18 3.55 29.89 -9.13
N MET A 19 2.67 28.92 -9.42
CA MET A 19 2.60 28.29 -10.74
C MET A 19 2.20 29.30 -11.82
N VAL A 20 1.22 30.16 -11.55
CA VAL A 20 0.81 31.23 -12.48
C VAL A 20 1.96 32.21 -12.73
N ALA A 21 2.65 32.65 -11.68
CA ALA A 21 3.78 33.57 -11.82
C ALA A 21 4.92 32.94 -12.62
N ALA A 22 5.25 31.67 -12.36
CA ALA A 22 6.27 30.94 -13.09
C ALA A 22 5.88 30.68 -14.56
N ALA A 23 4.61 30.32 -14.81
CA ALA A 23 4.08 30.10 -16.14
C ALA A 23 4.13 31.38 -16.99
N GLY A 24 3.73 32.52 -16.41
CA GLY A 24 3.80 33.82 -17.08
C GLY A 24 5.23 34.31 -17.34
N ALA A 25 6.17 34.02 -16.44
CA ALA A 25 7.57 34.40 -16.62
C ALA A 25 8.32 33.56 -17.68
N ASN A 26 7.79 32.41 -18.07
CA ASN A 26 8.41 31.48 -19.02
C ASN A 26 7.55 31.23 -20.27
N ASP A 27 6.51 32.04 -20.50
CA ASP A 27 5.59 31.90 -21.64
C ASP A 27 5.07 30.47 -21.83
N LEU A 28 4.68 29.83 -20.71
CA LEU A 28 4.21 28.45 -20.74
C LEU A 28 2.95 28.32 -21.62
N GLU A 29 3.00 27.44 -22.60
CA GLU A 29 1.92 27.29 -23.59
C GLU A 29 0.61 26.76 -22.99
N ARG A 30 0.69 25.96 -21.92
CA ARG A 30 -0.47 25.31 -21.32
C ARG A 30 -0.21 24.77 -19.92
N ILE A 31 -1.26 24.80 -19.09
CA ILE A 31 -1.31 24.08 -17.82
C ILE A 31 -2.40 23.00 -17.90
N ILE A 32 -2.08 21.77 -17.53
CA ILE A 32 -3.08 20.71 -17.32
C ILE A 32 -3.24 20.50 -15.82
N TYR A 33 -4.44 20.73 -15.30
CA TYR A 33 -4.77 20.64 -13.89
C TYR A 33 -5.74 19.50 -13.62
N LEU A 34 -5.41 18.62 -12.68
CA LEU A 34 -6.29 17.58 -12.16
C LEU A 34 -6.98 18.08 -10.89
N GLY A 35 -8.23 18.51 -11.05
CA GLY A 35 -9.11 19.02 -10.02
C GLY A 35 -10.07 17.98 -9.43
N GLY A 36 -11.00 18.45 -8.59
CA GLY A 36 -12.05 17.63 -7.99
C GLY A 36 -13.42 17.92 -8.61
N LEU A 37 -14.17 16.86 -8.90
CA LEU A 37 -15.54 16.93 -9.38
C LEU A 37 -16.49 17.39 -8.26
N GLY A 38 -17.42 18.28 -8.60
CA GLY A 38 -18.44 18.81 -7.71
C GLY A 38 -18.99 20.14 -8.21
N GLU A 39 -20.30 20.35 -8.08
CA GLU A 39 -20.95 21.59 -8.52
C GLU A 39 -20.54 22.77 -7.63
N LYS A 40 -20.04 23.85 -8.25
CA LYS A 40 -19.61 25.09 -7.57
C LYS A 40 -20.74 25.76 -6.76
N SER A 41 -22.00 25.50 -7.11
CA SER A 41 -23.21 26.07 -6.49
C SER A 41 -23.71 25.32 -5.26
N HIS A 42 -23.18 24.14 -4.92
CA HIS A 42 -23.75 23.34 -3.85
C HIS A 42 -23.34 23.86 -2.46
N GLU A 43 -24.32 24.26 -1.63
CA GLU A 43 -24.09 24.89 -0.31
C GLU A 43 -23.25 24.02 0.64
N ALA A 44 -23.33 22.70 0.48
CA ALA A 44 -22.61 21.68 1.27
C ALA A 44 -21.19 21.33 0.78
N LEU A 45 -20.60 22.08 -0.17
CA LEU A 45 -19.24 21.81 -0.66
C LEU A 45 -18.22 21.73 0.47
N SER A 46 -17.48 20.62 0.54
CA SER A 46 -16.42 20.43 1.54
C SER A 46 -15.33 21.49 1.39
N ARG A 47 -14.64 21.81 2.48
CA ARG A 47 -13.51 22.76 2.43
C ARG A 47 -12.43 22.31 1.44
N HIS A 48 -12.32 20.99 1.21
CA HIS A 48 -11.40 20.43 0.23
C HIS A 48 -11.80 20.77 -1.21
N LEU A 49 -13.05 20.48 -1.60
CA LEU A 49 -13.52 20.79 -2.96
C LEU A 49 -13.48 22.29 -3.24
N LYS A 50 -13.85 23.13 -2.27
CA LYS A 50 -13.72 24.59 -2.38
C LYS A 50 -12.28 25.02 -2.68
N SER A 51 -11.30 24.44 -1.99
CA SER A 51 -9.88 24.72 -2.24
C SER A 51 -9.43 24.29 -3.63
N ARG A 52 -9.94 23.16 -4.15
CA ARG A 52 -9.61 22.68 -5.50
C ARG A 52 -10.21 23.58 -6.58
N HIS A 53 -11.44 24.05 -6.39
CA HIS A 53 -12.08 25.03 -7.27
C HIS A 53 -11.38 26.40 -7.21
N GLU A 54 -10.89 26.80 -6.05
CA GLU A 54 -10.07 28.01 -5.91
C GLU A 54 -8.75 27.90 -6.70
N VAL A 55 -8.06 26.75 -6.62
CA VAL A 55 -6.85 26.53 -7.42
C VAL A 55 -7.16 26.61 -8.92
N GLU A 56 -8.23 25.97 -9.37
CA GLU A 56 -8.70 26.07 -10.77
C GLU A 56 -8.89 27.54 -11.19
N GLN A 57 -9.58 28.34 -10.37
CA GLN A 57 -9.82 29.76 -10.65
C GLN A 57 -8.53 30.58 -10.72
N ILE A 58 -7.59 30.34 -9.80
CA ILE A 58 -6.30 31.03 -9.78
C ILE A 58 -5.50 30.70 -11.03
N LEU A 59 -5.40 29.41 -11.38
CA LEU A 59 -4.70 28.98 -12.58
C LEU A 59 -5.33 29.59 -13.84
N GLN A 60 -6.66 29.58 -13.96
CA GLN A 60 -7.41 30.14 -15.10
C GLN A 60 -7.28 31.66 -15.23
N ALA A 61 -6.97 32.38 -14.14
CA ALA A 61 -6.71 33.82 -14.17
C ALA A 61 -5.31 34.17 -14.69
N GLY A 62 -4.43 33.18 -14.86
CA GLY A 62 -3.09 33.34 -15.41
C GLY A 62 -3.07 33.56 -16.93
N THR A 63 -1.88 33.78 -17.48
CA THR A 63 -1.68 33.98 -18.93
C THR A 63 -1.67 32.67 -19.73
N ALA A 64 -1.23 31.57 -19.11
CA ALA A 64 -1.22 30.26 -19.73
C ALA A 64 -2.64 29.65 -19.73
N PRO A 65 -3.16 29.17 -20.88
CA PRO A 65 -4.45 28.51 -20.92
C PRO A 65 -4.44 27.23 -20.09
N VAL A 66 -5.53 26.98 -19.37
CA VAL A 66 -5.63 25.87 -18.42
C VAL A 66 -6.65 24.85 -18.92
N THR A 67 -6.21 23.61 -19.06
CA THR A 67 -7.12 22.47 -19.20
C THR A 67 -7.38 21.87 -17.83
N ASN A 68 -8.63 21.87 -17.40
CA ASN A 68 -9.02 21.34 -16.10
C ASN A 68 -9.75 20.00 -16.25
N LEU A 69 -9.17 18.93 -15.73
CA LEU A 69 -9.81 17.62 -15.62
C LEU A 69 -10.38 17.45 -14.22
N ARG A 70 -11.70 17.32 -14.11
CA ARG A 70 -12.40 17.16 -12.84
C ARG A 70 -12.74 15.69 -12.63
N ALA A 71 -12.06 15.06 -11.67
CA ALA A 71 -12.30 13.66 -11.32
C ALA A 71 -13.10 13.54 -10.01
N ALA A 72 -13.94 12.52 -9.93
CA ALA A 72 -14.57 12.10 -8.68
C ALA A 72 -13.56 11.31 -7.81
N MET A 73 -13.89 10.07 -7.46
CA MET A 73 -12.98 9.15 -6.80
C MET A 73 -12.07 8.46 -7.82
N ILE A 74 -10.77 8.63 -7.68
CA ILE A 74 -9.78 7.87 -8.47
C ILE A 74 -9.54 6.53 -7.78
N LEU A 75 -9.70 5.43 -8.51
CA LEU A 75 -9.48 4.06 -8.05
C LEU A 75 -8.07 3.59 -8.46
N GLY A 76 -7.30 3.10 -7.50
CA GLY A 76 -5.93 2.63 -7.71
C GLY A 76 -5.06 2.84 -6.46
N ALA A 77 -3.97 2.10 -6.37
CA ALA A 77 -2.99 2.26 -5.31
C ALA A 77 -2.52 3.73 -5.19
N GLY A 78 -2.27 4.18 -3.97
CA GLY A 78 -1.81 5.55 -3.69
C GLY A 78 -2.94 6.60 -3.65
N SER A 79 -4.11 6.32 -4.25
CA SER A 79 -5.29 7.17 -4.09
C SER A 79 -5.80 7.10 -2.65
N ALA A 80 -5.75 8.22 -1.93
CA ALA A 80 -6.17 8.27 -0.53
C ALA A 80 -7.61 7.81 -0.29
N SER A 81 -8.53 8.12 -1.22
CA SER A 81 -9.93 7.67 -1.14
C SER A 81 -10.04 6.16 -1.29
N PHE A 82 -9.32 5.59 -2.27
CA PHE A 82 -9.28 4.15 -2.49
C PHE A 82 -8.65 3.42 -1.31
N GLU A 83 -7.51 3.89 -0.82
CA GLU A 83 -6.82 3.30 0.34
C GLU A 83 -7.69 3.34 1.60
N MET A 84 -8.39 4.46 1.85
CA MET A 84 -9.32 4.58 2.97
C MET A 84 -10.43 3.52 2.89
N MET A 85 -11.08 3.39 1.72
CA MET A 85 -12.08 2.34 1.49
C MET A 85 -11.48 0.95 1.70
N ARG A 86 -10.33 0.66 1.08
CA ARG A 86 -9.58 -0.60 1.17
C ARG A 86 -9.41 -1.04 2.63
N TYR A 87 -8.80 -0.18 3.46
CA TYR A 87 -8.56 -0.49 4.87
C TYR A 87 -9.84 -0.69 5.68
N LEU A 88 -10.89 0.09 5.41
CA LEU A 88 -12.17 -0.06 6.09
C LEU A 88 -12.78 -1.44 5.79
N VAL A 89 -12.80 -1.84 4.52
CA VAL A 89 -13.40 -3.13 4.11
C VAL A 89 -12.55 -4.32 4.59
N ASP A 90 -11.22 -4.21 4.55
CA ASP A 90 -10.29 -5.22 5.07
C ASP A 90 -10.50 -5.47 6.57
N ARG A 91 -10.79 -4.41 7.34
CA ARG A 91 -10.77 -4.45 8.82
C ARG A 91 -12.13 -4.57 9.46
N LEU A 92 -13.17 -4.02 8.87
CA LEU A 92 -14.50 -3.92 9.48
C LEU A 92 -15.49 -4.87 8.81
N PRO A 93 -15.75 -6.07 9.38
CA PRO A 93 -16.81 -6.95 8.88
C PRO A 93 -18.21 -6.36 9.11
N VAL A 94 -18.33 -5.46 10.09
CA VAL A 94 -19.54 -4.70 10.43
C VAL A 94 -19.21 -3.22 10.40
N MET A 95 -19.93 -2.45 9.60
CA MET A 95 -19.65 -1.04 9.35
C MET A 95 -20.87 -0.20 9.73
N ILE A 96 -20.75 0.57 10.81
CA ILE A 96 -21.70 1.62 11.14
C ILE A 96 -21.31 2.84 10.30
N THR A 97 -22.13 3.17 9.31
CA THR A 97 -21.83 4.21 8.32
C THR A 97 -22.85 5.33 8.39
N PRO A 98 -22.51 6.54 7.92
CA PRO A 98 -23.53 7.55 7.68
C PRO A 98 -24.40 7.20 6.47
N ARG A 99 -25.57 7.84 6.34
CA ARG A 99 -26.47 7.63 5.19
C ARG A 99 -25.86 7.96 3.83
N TRP A 100 -24.86 8.84 3.77
CA TRP A 100 -24.19 9.21 2.52
C TRP A 100 -23.43 8.06 1.85
N VAL A 101 -23.31 6.88 2.49
CA VAL A 101 -22.77 5.69 1.80
C VAL A 101 -23.61 5.29 0.57
N GLN A 102 -24.86 5.77 0.50
CA GLN A 102 -25.77 5.60 -0.64
C GLN A 102 -25.68 6.73 -1.67
N THR A 103 -24.84 7.75 -1.45
CA THR A 103 -24.64 8.83 -2.41
C THR A 103 -23.97 8.27 -3.68
N PRO A 104 -24.52 8.57 -4.87
CA PRO A 104 -23.95 8.08 -6.12
C PRO A 104 -22.67 8.85 -6.50
N CYS A 105 -21.72 8.13 -7.09
CA CYS A 105 -20.46 8.63 -7.58
C CYS A 105 -20.08 7.90 -8.88
N GLN A 106 -19.26 8.54 -9.72
CA GLN A 106 -18.74 7.95 -10.94
C GLN A 106 -17.21 7.84 -10.87
N PRO A 107 -16.68 6.80 -10.18
CA PRO A 107 -15.25 6.64 -10.00
C PRO A 107 -14.54 6.38 -11.32
N ILE A 108 -13.24 6.69 -11.39
CA ILE A 108 -12.40 6.49 -12.57
C ILE A 108 -11.12 5.74 -12.20
N SER A 109 -10.63 4.86 -13.08
CA SER A 109 -9.33 4.20 -12.89
C SER A 109 -8.18 5.20 -12.96
N ILE A 110 -7.17 5.04 -12.10
CA ILE A 110 -5.92 5.81 -12.20
C ILE A 110 -5.29 5.70 -13.58
N ARG A 111 -5.37 4.53 -14.24
CA ARG A 111 -4.89 4.34 -15.61
C ARG A 111 -5.60 5.28 -16.58
N ASN A 112 -6.93 5.32 -16.55
CA ASN A 112 -7.68 6.21 -17.44
C ASN A 112 -7.45 7.69 -17.13
N VAL A 113 -7.19 8.05 -15.86
CA VAL A 113 -6.77 9.41 -15.52
C VAL A 113 -5.44 9.75 -16.20
N LEU A 114 -4.46 8.83 -16.18
CA LEU A 114 -3.18 9.02 -16.87
C LEU A 114 -3.38 9.10 -18.39
N ASP A 115 -4.20 8.23 -18.98
CA ASP A 115 -4.51 8.24 -20.42
C ASP A 115 -5.11 9.59 -20.83
N TYR A 116 -6.01 10.18 -20.01
CA TYR A 116 -6.56 11.51 -20.27
C TYR A 116 -5.54 12.64 -20.10
N LEU A 117 -4.66 12.56 -19.08
CA LEU A 117 -3.62 13.56 -18.86
C LEU A 117 -2.61 13.58 -20.01
N GLU A 118 -2.20 12.40 -20.48
CA GLU A 118 -1.32 12.23 -21.63
C GLU A 118 -2.01 12.67 -22.93
N GLY A 119 -3.23 12.18 -23.18
CA GLY A 119 -3.99 12.56 -24.37
C GLY A 119 -4.29 14.06 -24.45
N CYS A 120 -4.40 14.75 -23.32
CA CYS A 120 -4.54 16.20 -23.31
C CYS A 120 -3.35 16.89 -23.98
N LEU A 121 -2.12 16.36 -23.90
CA LEU A 121 -0.95 16.94 -24.53
C LEU A 121 -1.08 17.00 -26.06
N GLU A 122 -1.79 16.04 -26.66
CA GLU A 122 -1.91 15.90 -28.11
C GLU A 122 -3.27 16.38 -28.66
N ALA A 123 -4.19 16.85 -27.81
CA ALA A 123 -5.54 17.24 -28.19
C ALA A 123 -5.75 18.77 -28.08
N PRO A 124 -5.53 19.57 -29.16
CA PRO A 124 -5.68 21.03 -29.11
C PRO A 124 -7.07 21.51 -28.68
N GLY A 125 -8.12 20.73 -28.95
CA GLY A 125 -9.49 21.04 -28.56
C GLY A 125 -9.73 21.09 -27.04
N THR A 126 -8.76 20.64 -26.25
CA THR A 126 -8.85 20.64 -24.78
C THR A 126 -8.22 21.88 -24.13
N VAL A 127 -7.52 22.72 -24.90
CA VAL A 127 -6.81 23.91 -24.40
C VAL A 127 -7.80 24.95 -23.85
N GLY A 128 -7.61 25.37 -22.59
CA GLY A 128 -8.47 26.38 -21.96
C GLY A 128 -9.84 25.87 -21.51
N GLU A 129 -10.13 24.59 -21.71
CA GLU A 129 -11.43 23.98 -21.42
C GLU A 129 -11.44 23.23 -20.07
N THR A 130 -12.64 22.96 -19.57
CA THR A 130 -12.86 22.14 -18.37
C THR A 130 -13.71 20.94 -18.72
N PHE A 131 -13.29 19.75 -18.28
CA PHE A 131 -13.97 18.48 -18.56
C PHE A 131 -14.15 17.66 -17.29
N ASP A 132 -15.23 16.88 -17.24
CA ASP A 132 -15.38 15.84 -16.23
C ASP A 132 -14.74 14.56 -16.75
N ILE A 133 -14.04 13.84 -15.86
CA ILE A 133 -13.51 12.50 -16.16
C ILE A 133 -14.05 11.49 -15.15
N GLY A 134 -14.76 10.50 -15.68
CA GLY A 134 -15.39 9.42 -14.91
C GLY A 134 -15.23 8.09 -15.63
N GLY A 135 -15.27 7.00 -14.85
CA GLY A 135 -15.34 5.66 -15.40
C GLY A 135 -16.74 5.32 -15.94
N PRO A 136 -16.94 4.07 -16.39
CA PRO A 136 -18.19 3.66 -17.03
C PRO A 136 -19.31 3.42 -16.01
N ASP A 137 -18.98 3.24 -14.73
CA ASP A 137 -19.93 2.86 -13.69
C ASP A 137 -20.38 4.08 -12.87
N VAL A 138 -21.69 4.28 -12.77
CA VAL A 138 -22.30 5.15 -11.74
C VAL A 138 -22.75 4.27 -10.59
N VAL A 139 -22.06 4.35 -9.47
CA VAL A 139 -22.19 3.44 -8.31
C VAL A 139 -22.28 4.21 -7.00
N THR A 140 -22.79 3.59 -5.95
CA THR A 140 -22.71 4.15 -4.60
C THR A 140 -21.42 3.69 -3.89
N TYR A 141 -21.04 4.37 -2.81
CA TYR A 141 -19.94 3.88 -1.96
C TYR A 141 -20.25 2.51 -1.35
N HIS A 142 -21.53 2.20 -1.11
CA HIS A 142 -21.97 0.88 -0.69
C HIS A 142 -21.63 -0.18 -1.76
N ASP A 143 -21.91 0.10 -3.03
CA ASP A 143 -21.60 -0.82 -4.12
C ASP A 143 -20.09 -1.01 -4.28
N LEU A 144 -19.29 0.06 -4.13
CA LEU A 144 -17.83 -0.03 -4.15
C LEU A 144 -17.28 -0.90 -3.00
N ILE A 145 -17.86 -0.80 -1.80
CA ILE A 145 -17.50 -1.67 -0.67
C ILE A 145 -17.82 -3.13 -0.98
N ASP A 146 -19.00 -3.41 -1.57
CA ASP A 146 -19.42 -4.76 -1.95
C ASP A 146 -18.50 -5.32 -3.06
N ILE A 147 -18.22 -4.55 -4.11
CA ILE A 147 -17.30 -4.92 -5.19
C ILE A 147 -15.91 -5.24 -4.63
N TYR A 148 -15.39 -4.37 -3.75
CA TYR A 148 -14.09 -4.61 -3.13
C TYR A 148 -14.08 -5.89 -2.29
N ALA A 149 -15.10 -6.11 -1.46
CA ALA A 149 -15.17 -7.30 -0.62
C ALA A 149 -15.16 -8.59 -1.46
N GLU A 150 -15.88 -8.59 -2.59
CA GLU A 150 -15.90 -9.71 -3.53
C GLU A 150 -14.53 -9.96 -4.17
N GLU A 151 -13.90 -8.94 -4.76
CA GLU A 151 -12.60 -9.08 -5.44
C GLU A 151 -11.46 -9.44 -4.46
N ALA A 152 -11.56 -8.98 -3.20
CA ALA A 152 -10.64 -9.33 -2.14
C ALA A 152 -10.89 -10.72 -1.52
N GLY A 153 -11.94 -11.44 -1.92
CA GLY A 153 -12.31 -12.74 -1.35
C GLY A 153 -12.76 -12.66 0.12
N LEU A 154 -13.27 -11.50 0.52
CA LEU A 154 -13.76 -11.23 1.87
C LEU A 154 -15.25 -11.58 1.95
N ARG A 155 -15.72 -11.98 3.13
CA ARG A 155 -17.18 -12.13 3.39
C ARG A 155 -17.94 -10.84 3.05
N LYS A 156 -19.23 -10.90 2.76
CA LYS A 156 -20.02 -9.66 2.63
C LYS A 156 -19.95 -8.82 3.91
N ARG A 157 -19.78 -7.50 3.78
CA ARG A 157 -19.74 -6.57 4.92
C ARG A 157 -21.17 -6.26 5.38
N MET A 158 -21.42 -6.26 6.68
CA MET A 158 -22.71 -5.83 7.23
C MET A 158 -22.69 -4.31 7.43
N ILE A 159 -23.33 -3.57 6.52
CA ILE A 159 -23.35 -2.11 6.55
C ILE A 159 -24.66 -1.64 7.20
N MET A 160 -24.55 -0.84 8.26
CA MET A 160 -25.67 -0.27 9.00
C MET A 160 -25.63 1.27 8.92
N PRO A 161 -26.39 1.88 7.99
CA PRO A 161 -26.46 3.33 7.87
C PRO A 161 -27.20 3.95 9.06
N VAL A 162 -26.58 4.93 9.74
CA VAL A 162 -27.16 5.67 10.87
C VAL A 162 -27.24 7.17 10.58
N PRO A 163 -28.30 7.87 11.05
CA PRO A 163 -28.53 9.28 10.73
C PRO A 163 -27.62 10.29 11.46
N VAL A 164 -26.95 9.90 12.55
CA VAL A 164 -26.28 10.84 13.48
C VAL A 164 -24.75 10.64 13.58
N LEU A 165 -24.12 9.86 12.69
CA LEU A 165 -22.65 9.89 12.64
C LEU A 165 -22.22 11.18 11.94
N THR A 166 -21.74 12.16 12.71
CA THR A 166 -21.18 13.37 12.12
C THR A 166 -19.89 13.02 11.34
N PRO A 167 -19.58 13.72 10.22
CA PRO A 167 -18.35 13.48 9.46
C PRO A 167 -17.08 13.54 10.30
N TRP A 168 -17.07 14.38 11.35
CA TRP A 168 -15.96 14.51 12.29
C TRP A 168 -15.74 13.25 13.16
N LEU A 169 -16.81 12.66 13.73
CA LEU A 169 -16.73 11.39 14.47
C LEU A 169 -16.28 10.25 13.55
N SER A 170 -16.82 10.24 12.33
CA SER A 170 -16.46 9.28 11.28
C SER A 170 -14.96 9.34 10.96
N ALA A 171 -14.39 10.53 10.80
CA ALA A 171 -12.97 10.71 10.48
C ALA A 171 -12.03 10.24 11.62
N LYS A 172 -12.41 10.48 12.88
CA LYS A 172 -11.66 9.97 14.05
C LYS A 172 -11.68 8.45 14.11
N TRP A 173 -12.83 7.85 13.84
CA TRP A 173 -12.99 6.41 13.75
C TRP A 173 -12.14 5.82 12.61
N VAL A 174 -12.19 6.43 11.42
CA VAL A 174 -11.36 6.06 10.26
C VAL A 174 -9.88 6.13 10.60
N HIS A 175 -9.41 7.16 11.29
CA HIS A 175 -8.00 7.26 11.69
C HIS A 175 -7.55 6.16 12.67
N LEU A 176 -8.44 5.67 13.53
CA LEU A 176 -8.12 4.56 14.44
C LEU A 176 -7.94 3.25 13.68
N VAL A 177 -8.74 3.06 12.63
CA VAL A 177 -8.79 1.80 11.88
C VAL A 177 -8.09 1.87 10.54
N THR A 178 -7.48 2.99 10.15
CA THR A 178 -6.73 3.14 8.90
C THR A 178 -5.46 3.96 9.15
N PRO A 179 -4.34 3.66 8.48
CA PRO A 179 -3.14 4.50 8.55
C PRO A 179 -3.26 5.82 7.76
N VAL A 180 -4.39 6.05 7.07
CA VAL A 180 -4.63 7.32 6.37
C VAL A 180 -4.68 8.46 7.39
N PRO A 181 -3.89 9.54 7.21
CA PRO A 181 -3.89 10.66 8.13
C PRO A 181 -5.29 11.28 8.27
N ALA A 182 -5.69 11.62 9.49
CA ALA A 182 -6.99 12.25 9.76
C ALA A 182 -7.17 13.57 8.97
N SER A 183 -6.07 14.28 8.68
CA SER A 183 -6.06 15.49 7.84
C SER A 183 -6.50 15.25 6.40
N ILE A 184 -6.41 14.01 5.91
CA ILE A 184 -6.85 13.58 4.58
C ILE A 184 -8.22 12.90 4.68
N ALA A 185 -8.42 12.03 5.68
CA ALA A 185 -9.68 11.31 5.83
C ALA A 185 -10.88 12.22 6.12
N GLN A 186 -10.71 13.26 6.93
CA GLN A 186 -11.81 14.17 7.28
C GLN A 186 -12.36 14.94 6.07
N PRO A 187 -11.54 15.67 5.28
CA PRO A 187 -12.07 16.40 4.13
C PRO A 187 -12.63 15.50 3.03
N LEU A 188 -12.09 14.27 2.89
CA LEU A 188 -12.66 13.26 1.99
C LEU A 188 -14.04 12.84 2.46
N ALA A 189 -14.21 12.46 3.74
CA ALA A 189 -15.50 12.06 4.30
C ALA A 189 -16.57 13.15 4.19
N GLU A 190 -16.20 14.42 4.35
CA GLU A 190 -17.09 15.56 4.13
C GLU A 190 -17.56 15.65 2.66
N GLY A 191 -16.67 15.34 1.69
CA GLY A 191 -16.99 15.35 0.26
C GLY A 191 -17.89 14.21 -0.20
N LEU A 192 -17.92 13.07 0.51
CA LEU A 192 -18.71 11.88 0.11
C LEU A 192 -20.22 12.10 0.18
N SER A 193 -20.68 13.18 0.83
CA SER A 193 -22.11 13.48 0.95
C SER A 193 -22.73 14.10 -0.29
N ILE A 194 -21.92 14.52 -1.28
CA ILE A 194 -22.38 15.19 -2.50
C ILE A 194 -22.29 14.22 -3.68
N PRO A 195 -23.34 14.08 -4.51
CA PRO A 195 -23.26 13.34 -5.77
C PRO A 195 -22.17 13.90 -6.68
N VAL A 196 -21.28 13.02 -7.15
CA VAL A 196 -20.17 13.37 -8.06
C VAL A 196 -20.24 12.49 -9.30
N ILE A 197 -21.12 12.87 -10.23
CA ILE A 197 -21.38 12.22 -11.50
C ILE A 197 -20.99 13.19 -12.62
N CYS A 198 -20.37 12.69 -13.69
CA CYS A 198 -19.93 13.53 -14.79
C CYS A 198 -21.15 14.11 -15.53
N SER A 199 -21.08 15.41 -15.77
CA SER A 199 -22.09 16.16 -16.52
C SER A 199 -21.63 16.45 -17.95
N ASP A 200 -20.33 16.64 -18.13
CA ASP A 200 -19.68 16.85 -19.41
C ASP A 200 -18.89 15.60 -19.84
N ASN A 201 -19.26 15.01 -20.97
CA ASN A 201 -18.59 13.84 -21.54
C ASN A 201 -17.83 14.15 -22.84
N ARG A 202 -17.72 15.42 -23.26
CA ARG A 202 -17.09 15.84 -24.54
C ARG A 202 -15.65 15.33 -24.68
N ILE A 203 -14.94 15.17 -23.57
CA ILE A 203 -13.56 14.71 -23.57
C ILE A 203 -13.40 13.29 -24.16
N GLN A 204 -14.43 12.45 -24.08
CA GLN A 204 -14.40 11.09 -24.63
C GLN A 204 -14.32 11.08 -26.16
N GLU A 205 -14.85 12.12 -26.81
CA GLU A 205 -14.75 12.28 -28.28
C GLU A 205 -13.38 12.83 -28.69
N MET A 206 -12.77 13.67 -27.84
CA MET A 206 -11.47 14.30 -28.10
C MET A 206 -10.30 13.36 -27.79
N ILE A 207 -10.45 12.53 -26.76
CA ILE A 207 -9.43 11.60 -26.26
C ILE A 207 -10.14 10.26 -26.02
N PRO A 208 -10.27 9.41 -27.07
CA PRO A 208 -10.93 8.12 -26.93
C PRO A 208 -10.05 7.17 -26.11
N VAL A 209 -10.55 6.79 -24.93
CA VAL A 209 -9.88 5.86 -24.02
C VAL A 209 -10.79 4.67 -23.71
N GLU A 210 -10.20 3.48 -23.59
CA GLU A 210 -10.93 2.31 -23.10
C GLU A 210 -11.10 2.41 -21.58
N LEU A 211 -12.31 2.74 -21.15
CA LEU A 211 -12.63 2.95 -19.73
C LEU A 211 -12.71 1.61 -18.99
N ALA A 212 -11.91 1.46 -17.94
CA ALA A 212 -11.94 0.31 -17.05
C ALA A 212 -13.09 0.44 -16.04
N SER A 213 -13.82 -0.66 -15.83
CA SER A 213 -14.86 -0.73 -14.79
C SER A 213 -14.25 -0.66 -13.39
N SER A 214 -15.04 -0.19 -12.42
CA SER A 214 -14.67 -0.15 -11.00
C SER A 214 -14.21 -1.51 -10.50
N ARG A 215 -14.91 -2.58 -10.90
CA ARG A 215 -14.57 -3.96 -10.54
C ARG A 215 -13.22 -4.38 -11.11
N GLU A 216 -12.97 -4.08 -12.38
CA GLU A 216 -11.70 -4.40 -13.03
C GLU A 216 -10.54 -3.64 -12.39
N THR A 217 -10.69 -2.34 -12.14
CA THR A 217 -9.66 -1.53 -11.48
C THR A 217 -9.36 -2.04 -10.07
N ILE A 218 -10.39 -2.36 -9.29
CA ILE A 218 -10.22 -2.92 -7.94
C ILE A 218 -9.50 -4.27 -7.98
N ARG A 219 -9.89 -5.16 -8.92
CA ARG A 219 -9.21 -6.45 -9.12
C ARG A 219 -7.73 -6.27 -9.41
N LYS A 220 -7.39 -5.41 -10.39
CA LYS A 220 -5.99 -5.11 -10.75
C LYS A 220 -5.21 -4.55 -9.57
N ALA A 221 -5.79 -3.60 -8.82
CA ALA A 221 -5.14 -3.03 -7.64
C ALA A 221 -4.83 -4.10 -6.55
N LEU A 222 -5.68 -5.13 -6.42
CA LEU A 222 -5.51 -6.21 -5.46
C LEU A 222 -4.51 -7.29 -5.89
N GLU A 223 -4.20 -7.40 -7.19
CA GLU A 223 -3.23 -8.39 -7.69
C GLU A 223 -1.82 -8.16 -7.14
N ARG A 224 -1.40 -6.90 -6.96
CA ARG A 224 -0.07 -6.58 -6.42
C ARG A 224 0.15 -7.08 -5.00
N VAL A 225 -0.86 -6.97 -4.13
CA VAL A 225 -0.76 -7.47 -2.74
C VAL A 225 -0.52 -8.98 -2.73
N ARG A 226 -1.07 -9.70 -3.71
CA ARG A 226 -0.82 -11.13 -3.88
C ARG A 226 0.58 -11.40 -4.44
N GLN A 227 1.13 -10.50 -5.26
CA GLN A 227 2.49 -10.61 -5.81
C GLN A 227 3.58 -10.22 -4.80
N GLU A 228 3.38 -9.23 -3.93
CA GLU A 228 4.33 -8.94 -2.82
C GLU A 228 4.50 -10.13 -1.86
N GLN A 229 3.54 -11.06 -1.82
CA GLN A 229 3.66 -12.34 -1.10
C GLN A 229 4.50 -13.38 -1.85
N VAL A 230 4.69 -13.21 -3.16
CA VAL A 230 5.16 -14.21 -4.12
C VAL A 230 6.32 -13.70 -4.98
N ASP A 231 6.97 -12.56 -4.67
CA ASP A 231 8.15 -12.06 -5.40
C ASP A 231 9.35 -13.04 -5.28
N THR A 232 9.24 -14.13 -6.01
CA THR A 232 10.30 -14.87 -6.66
C THR A 232 10.73 -13.99 -7.82
N CYS A 233 12.01 -13.65 -7.93
CA CYS A 233 12.62 -12.89 -9.03
C CYS A 233 12.53 -13.63 -10.39
N TRP A 234 11.35 -14.06 -10.81
CA TRP A 234 11.08 -14.76 -12.08
C TRP A 234 10.35 -13.88 -13.09
N PHE A 235 10.10 -12.62 -12.75
CA PHE A 235 9.68 -11.61 -13.71
C PHE A 235 10.58 -10.37 -13.58
N ASP A 236 11.81 -10.50 -14.07
CA ASP A 236 12.53 -9.39 -14.73
C ASP A 236 11.86 -9.07 -16.09
N GLY A 237 10.53 -9.09 -16.12
CA GLY A 237 9.78 -8.63 -17.26
C GLY A 237 9.89 -7.12 -17.25
N ARG A 238 10.62 -6.57 -18.22
CA ARG A 238 10.54 -5.16 -18.63
C ARG A 238 9.14 -4.80 -19.16
N GLY A 239 8.09 -5.19 -18.45
CA GLY A 239 6.71 -4.81 -18.70
C GLY A 239 6.37 -3.62 -17.84
N GLU A 240 5.66 -2.67 -18.40
CA GLU A 240 5.14 -1.52 -17.64
C GLU A 240 4.28 -2.04 -16.48
N MET A 241 4.63 -1.64 -15.26
CA MET A 241 3.80 -1.94 -14.09
C MET A 241 2.44 -1.28 -14.27
N PRO A 242 1.32 -1.99 -14.01
CA PRO A 242 -0.01 -1.38 -14.03
C PRO A 242 -0.06 -0.12 -13.14
N PRO A 243 -0.62 1.01 -13.60
CA PRO A 243 -0.76 2.20 -12.77
C PRO A 243 -1.57 2.00 -11.50
N GLU A 244 -2.42 0.97 -11.46
CA GLU A 244 -3.23 0.59 -10.31
C GLU A 244 -2.41 0.05 -9.13
N TRP A 245 -1.11 -0.19 -9.34
CA TRP A 245 -0.19 -0.81 -8.40
C TRP A 245 0.71 0.21 -7.69
N THR A 246 1.13 -0.07 -6.45
CA THR A 246 1.98 0.83 -5.64
C THR A 246 3.38 1.06 -6.22
N THR A 247 3.77 2.28 -6.54
CA THR A 247 5.10 2.58 -7.09
C THR A 247 6.03 3.25 -6.07
N CYS A 248 7.32 3.34 -6.40
CA CYS A 248 8.29 4.03 -5.55
C CYS A 248 7.92 5.53 -5.46
N GLY A 249 7.83 6.07 -4.25
CA GLY A 249 7.41 7.45 -4.00
C GLY A 249 5.92 7.62 -3.71
N ASP A 250 5.12 6.55 -3.77
CA ASP A 250 3.76 6.57 -3.24
C ASP A 250 3.75 6.84 -1.73
N ALA A 251 2.61 7.33 -1.24
CA ALA A 251 2.43 7.59 0.19
C ALA A 251 2.54 6.29 1.01
N ASP A 252 3.10 6.38 2.23
CA ASP A 252 3.34 5.24 3.13
C ASP A 252 2.09 4.40 3.49
N TYR A 253 0.89 4.95 3.25
CA TYR A 253 -0.40 4.26 3.45
C TYR A 253 -0.92 3.55 2.20
N ALA A 254 -0.17 3.53 1.09
CA ALA A 254 -0.57 2.91 -0.16
C ALA A 254 -0.39 1.38 -0.14
N GLY A 255 -1.26 0.67 -0.86
CA GLY A 255 -1.10 -0.76 -1.21
C GLY A 255 -1.40 -1.78 -0.12
N GLY A 256 -1.49 -1.42 1.15
CA GLY A 256 -1.72 -2.44 2.18
C GLY A 256 -1.37 -2.01 3.58
N ALA A 257 -1.80 -2.78 4.58
CA ALA A 257 -1.08 -2.74 5.85
C ALA A 257 0.07 -3.74 5.72
N VAL A 258 1.31 -3.27 5.63
CA VAL A 258 2.48 -4.14 5.78
C VAL A 258 3.18 -3.73 7.06
N LEU A 259 3.00 -4.53 8.11
CA LEU A 259 3.67 -4.29 9.39
C LEU A 259 5.05 -4.90 9.34
N ARG A 260 6.05 -4.18 9.86
CA ARG A 260 7.46 -4.54 9.68
C ARG A 260 8.21 -4.45 11.01
N VAL A 261 9.18 -5.34 11.18
CA VAL A 261 10.22 -5.20 12.21
C VAL A 261 11.55 -5.67 11.64
N GLY A 262 12.57 -4.82 11.75
CA GLY A 262 13.92 -5.11 11.27
C GLY A 262 14.92 -5.06 12.42
N GLN A 263 15.87 -6.00 12.42
CA GLN A 263 17.00 -6.03 13.33
C GLN A 263 18.29 -6.33 12.57
N ARG A 264 19.40 -5.70 12.99
CA ARG A 264 20.73 -5.85 12.39
C ARG A 264 21.74 -6.29 13.43
N ILE A 265 22.68 -7.13 13.04
CA ILE A 265 23.91 -7.45 13.76
C ILE A 265 25.12 -7.30 12.81
N ILE A 266 26.28 -6.89 13.31
CA ILE A 266 27.51 -6.80 12.51
C ILE A 266 28.55 -7.77 13.05
N LEU A 267 29.10 -8.58 12.15
CA LEU A 267 30.03 -9.67 12.46
C LEU A 267 31.37 -9.46 11.76
N ALA A 268 32.44 -9.91 12.42
CA ALA A 268 33.77 -10.03 11.81
C ALA A 268 33.87 -11.33 11.00
N ALA A 269 33.13 -11.43 9.90
CA ALA A 269 32.98 -12.65 9.12
C ALA A 269 32.86 -12.35 7.61
N SER A 270 33.18 -13.32 6.77
CA SER A 270 32.83 -13.29 5.35
C SER A 270 31.34 -13.55 5.15
N ALA A 271 30.79 -13.07 4.02
CA ALA A 271 29.39 -13.28 3.67
C ALA A 271 29.07 -14.78 3.51
N GLU A 272 30.00 -15.54 2.96
CA GLU A 272 29.90 -16.98 2.75
C GLU A 272 29.79 -17.73 4.08
N ALA A 273 30.61 -17.38 5.08
CA ALA A 273 30.56 -18.02 6.39
C ALA A 273 29.20 -17.81 7.09
N VAL A 274 28.63 -16.61 6.94
CA VAL A 274 27.28 -16.32 7.45
C VAL A 274 26.22 -17.07 6.65
N TRP A 275 26.34 -17.10 5.32
CA TRP A 275 25.42 -17.80 4.44
C TRP A 275 25.34 -19.30 4.74
N GLU A 276 26.50 -19.94 4.98
CA GLU A 276 26.58 -21.35 5.37
C GLU A 276 25.78 -21.66 6.64
N THR A 277 25.72 -20.71 7.58
CA THR A 277 24.86 -20.81 8.75
C THR A 277 23.40 -20.61 8.38
N ILE A 278 23.06 -19.54 7.65
CA ILE A 278 21.67 -19.18 7.34
C ILE A 278 20.98 -20.23 6.45
N ARG A 279 21.66 -20.78 5.43
CA ARG A 279 21.10 -21.81 4.54
C ARG A 279 20.69 -23.10 5.29
N ARG A 280 21.32 -23.36 6.44
CA ARG A 280 21.03 -24.51 7.30
C ARG A 280 19.89 -24.25 8.29
N ILE A 281 19.22 -23.11 8.28
CA ILE A 281 18.10 -22.85 9.20
C ILE A 281 16.95 -23.85 8.99
N GLY A 282 16.24 -24.22 10.06
CA GLY A 282 15.09 -25.13 10.03
C GLY A 282 15.43 -26.63 10.01
N GLY A 283 14.39 -27.48 10.01
CA GLY A 283 14.55 -28.94 10.04
C GLY A 283 15.32 -29.45 11.28
N SER A 284 16.27 -30.36 11.09
CA SER A 284 17.08 -30.92 12.19
C SER A 284 17.98 -29.89 12.90
N SER A 285 18.38 -28.82 12.20
CA SER A 285 19.16 -27.72 12.78
C SER A 285 18.29 -26.73 13.58
N GLY A 286 16.98 -26.71 13.29
CA GLY A 286 15.97 -25.82 13.84
C GLY A 286 16.29 -24.33 13.67
N TYR A 287 15.72 -23.47 14.51
CA TYR A 287 15.74 -22.00 14.34
C TYR A 287 16.74 -21.28 15.23
N TYR A 288 17.75 -22.00 15.73
CA TYR A 288 18.90 -21.52 16.50
C TYR A 288 18.64 -20.87 17.86
N PHE A 289 17.41 -20.43 18.15
CA PHE A 289 17.03 -19.84 19.41
C PHE A 289 15.59 -20.20 19.80
N ALA A 290 15.35 -20.33 21.12
CA ALA A 290 14.05 -20.63 21.72
C ALA A 290 13.28 -21.80 21.05
N GLN A 291 13.97 -22.91 20.74
CA GLN A 291 13.40 -24.09 20.08
C GLN A 291 12.10 -24.62 20.72
N PRO A 292 11.91 -24.60 22.05
CA PRO A 292 10.63 -25.00 22.64
C PRO A 292 9.44 -24.14 22.18
N LEU A 293 9.62 -22.84 21.94
CA LEU A 293 8.56 -21.95 21.44
C LEU A 293 8.17 -22.30 20.01
N TRP A 294 9.14 -22.62 19.16
CA TRP A 294 8.86 -23.08 17.80
C TRP A 294 8.10 -24.41 17.79
N ARG A 295 8.45 -25.33 18.69
CA ARG A 295 7.72 -26.60 18.86
C ARG A 295 6.28 -26.37 19.34
N LEU A 296 6.09 -25.49 20.32
CA LEU A 296 4.75 -25.11 20.79
C LEU A 296 3.94 -24.48 19.67
N ARG A 297 4.51 -23.52 18.93
CA ARG A 297 3.84 -22.86 17.80
C ARG A 297 3.46 -23.85 16.71
N GLY A 298 4.35 -24.78 16.39
CA GLY A 298 4.09 -25.86 15.43
C GLY A 298 3.04 -26.85 15.91
N MET A 299 2.94 -27.11 17.22
CA MET A 299 1.83 -27.88 17.80
C MET A 299 0.49 -27.16 17.65
N MET A 300 0.44 -25.87 18.01
CA MET A 300 -0.77 -25.05 17.88
C MET A 300 -1.23 -24.97 16.42
N ASP A 301 -0.29 -24.84 15.48
CA ASP A 301 -0.58 -24.81 14.05
C ASP A 301 -1.29 -26.08 13.58
N ARG A 302 -0.77 -27.25 13.97
CA ARG A 302 -1.39 -28.55 13.63
C ARG A 302 -2.78 -28.71 14.22
N ALA A 303 -2.99 -28.22 15.44
CA ALA A 303 -4.29 -28.32 16.10
C ALA A 303 -5.41 -27.62 15.30
N VAL A 304 -5.06 -26.65 14.45
CA VAL A 304 -5.99 -25.92 13.57
C VAL A 304 -5.82 -26.28 12.08
N GLY A 305 -5.18 -27.44 11.80
CA GLY A 305 -5.03 -27.97 10.43
C GLY A 305 -3.90 -27.36 9.60
N GLY A 306 -2.94 -26.68 10.23
CA GLY A 306 -1.71 -26.21 9.58
C GLY A 306 -0.61 -27.28 9.47
N PRO A 307 0.44 -27.03 8.66
CA PRO A 307 1.54 -27.97 8.42
C PRO A 307 2.40 -28.27 9.67
N GLY A 308 2.51 -27.32 10.59
CA GLY A 308 3.40 -27.40 11.75
C GLY A 308 4.87 -27.66 11.40
N LEU A 309 5.61 -28.26 12.33
CA LEU A 309 7.05 -28.58 12.14
C LEU A 309 7.33 -29.95 11.49
N ARG A 310 6.31 -30.65 10.96
CA ARG A 310 6.49 -32.03 10.47
C ARG A 310 6.97 -32.12 9.02
N ARG A 311 6.76 -31.06 8.24
CA ARG A 311 7.17 -31.03 6.83
C ARG A 311 8.69 -31.18 6.68
N GLY A 312 9.45 -30.75 7.69
CA GLY A 312 10.91 -30.82 7.68
C GLY A 312 11.48 -30.04 6.49
N ARG A 313 12.61 -30.51 5.97
CA ARG A 313 13.26 -29.92 4.80
C ARG A 313 13.57 -31.00 3.78
N ARG A 314 13.56 -30.63 2.48
CA ARG A 314 13.91 -31.55 1.39
C ARG A 314 15.36 -32.00 1.44
N HIS A 315 16.29 -31.05 1.59
CA HIS A 315 17.73 -31.31 1.69
C HIS A 315 18.29 -30.64 2.95
N PRO A 316 19.23 -31.27 3.69
CA PRO A 316 19.77 -30.72 4.93
C PRO A 316 20.53 -29.40 4.74
N GLU A 317 21.09 -29.14 3.56
CA GLU A 317 21.95 -27.97 3.34
C GLU A 317 21.61 -27.13 2.10
N GLU A 318 20.87 -27.69 1.15
CA GLU A 318 20.49 -26.97 -0.08
C GLU A 318 19.06 -26.45 0.06
N LEU A 319 18.86 -25.19 -0.31
CA LEU A 319 17.54 -24.57 -0.38
C LEU A 319 17.29 -24.15 -1.83
N ARG A 320 16.12 -24.52 -2.36
CA ARG A 320 15.64 -24.08 -3.66
C ARG A 320 14.32 -23.34 -3.48
N VAL A 321 14.04 -22.42 -4.40
CA VAL A 321 12.74 -21.76 -4.48
C VAL A 321 11.63 -22.81 -4.53
N GLY A 322 10.62 -22.63 -3.69
CA GLY A 322 9.49 -23.55 -3.53
C GLY A 322 9.68 -24.65 -2.49
N ASP A 323 10.89 -24.87 -1.97
CA ASP A 323 11.13 -25.89 -0.94
C ASP A 323 10.34 -25.58 0.34
N GLY A 324 9.79 -26.63 0.96
CA GLY A 324 9.21 -26.56 2.29
C GLY A 324 10.30 -26.64 3.35
N LEU A 325 10.25 -25.72 4.31
CA LEU A 325 11.08 -25.69 5.51
C LEU A 325 10.16 -25.62 6.73
N ASP A 326 9.75 -26.77 7.24
CA ASP A 326 8.74 -26.91 8.28
C ASP A 326 7.41 -26.24 7.87
N PHE A 327 7.00 -25.16 8.55
CA PHE A 327 5.85 -24.35 8.18
C PHE A 327 6.22 -23.14 7.31
N TRP A 328 7.47 -23.04 6.85
CA TRP A 328 7.90 -22.04 5.88
C TRP A 328 7.96 -22.62 4.48
N ARG A 329 7.82 -21.75 3.49
CA ARG A 329 8.15 -21.99 2.10
C ARG A 329 9.24 -21.03 1.67
N VAL A 330 10.24 -21.55 0.97
CA VAL A 330 11.30 -20.73 0.39
C VAL A 330 10.74 -19.97 -0.81
N VAL A 331 10.79 -18.63 -0.75
CA VAL A 331 10.34 -17.75 -1.84
C VAL A 331 11.54 -17.29 -2.67
N ALA A 332 12.61 -16.82 -2.03
CA ALA A 332 13.81 -16.38 -2.74
C ALA A 332 15.08 -16.93 -2.07
N VAL A 333 16.06 -17.32 -2.87
CA VAL A 333 17.39 -17.77 -2.44
C VAL A 333 18.41 -17.17 -3.39
N GLU A 334 19.22 -16.23 -2.90
CA GLU A 334 20.28 -15.59 -3.67
C GLU A 334 21.58 -15.71 -2.85
N PRO A 335 22.33 -16.82 -2.97
CA PRO A 335 23.58 -16.99 -2.24
C PRO A 335 24.63 -15.94 -2.66
N PRO A 336 25.45 -15.39 -1.73
CA PRO A 336 25.37 -15.45 -0.27
C PRO A 336 24.65 -14.22 0.31
N ARG A 337 23.70 -13.63 -0.42
CA ARG A 337 23.12 -12.31 -0.13
C ARG A 337 21.76 -12.36 0.55
N ARG A 338 20.88 -13.29 0.18
CA ARG A 338 19.46 -13.21 0.57
C ARG A 338 18.75 -14.55 0.69
N LEU A 339 17.92 -14.67 1.73
CA LEU A 339 16.97 -15.76 1.91
C LEU A 339 15.61 -15.20 2.34
N LEU A 340 14.55 -15.50 1.59
CA LEU A 340 13.18 -15.08 1.90
C LEU A 340 12.29 -16.30 2.14
N LEU A 341 11.59 -16.30 3.27
CA LEU A 341 10.72 -17.38 3.73
C LEU A 341 9.29 -16.86 3.93
N LEU A 342 8.31 -17.54 3.33
CA LEU A 342 6.87 -17.32 3.54
C LEU A 342 6.33 -18.30 4.58
N ALA A 343 5.64 -17.82 5.60
CA ALA A 343 4.99 -18.66 6.58
C ALA A 343 3.68 -19.24 6.02
N GLU A 344 3.58 -20.56 5.94
CA GLU A 344 2.36 -21.30 5.58
C GLU A 344 1.56 -21.77 6.82
N MET A 345 1.97 -21.34 8.01
CA MET A 345 1.24 -21.58 9.25
C MET A 345 -0.10 -20.84 9.25
N LYS A 346 -1.11 -21.39 9.92
CA LYS A 346 -2.40 -20.71 10.14
C LYS A 346 -2.19 -19.52 11.08
N ALA A 347 -2.33 -18.33 10.53
CA ALA A 347 -2.33 -17.06 11.26
C ALA A 347 -3.38 -16.12 10.64
N PRO A 348 -3.86 -15.11 11.38
CA PRO A 348 -4.79 -14.11 10.85
C PRO A 348 -4.05 -13.08 9.95
N GLY A 349 -3.29 -13.57 8.98
CA GLY A 349 -2.42 -12.77 8.12
C GLY A 349 -1.30 -13.61 7.52
N ASP A 350 -0.61 -13.03 6.54
CA ASP A 350 0.53 -13.66 5.88
C ASP A 350 1.83 -13.09 6.45
N ALA A 351 2.82 -13.95 6.72
CA ALA A 351 4.07 -13.54 7.35
C ALA A 351 5.27 -13.92 6.49
N LEU A 352 6.19 -12.99 6.31
CA LEU A 352 7.47 -13.19 5.64
C LEU A 352 8.61 -12.97 6.64
N LEU A 353 9.65 -13.79 6.51
CA LEU A 353 10.91 -13.63 7.21
C LEU A 353 12.04 -13.59 6.18
N GLU A 354 12.80 -12.51 6.19
CA GLU A 354 13.89 -12.26 5.26
C GLU A 354 15.20 -12.14 6.02
N PHE A 355 16.24 -12.76 5.50
CA PHE A 355 17.63 -12.52 5.86
C PHE A 355 18.33 -11.82 4.70
N VAL A 356 19.00 -10.71 4.99
CA VAL A 356 19.84 -9.98 4.03
C VAL A 356 21.26 -9.87 4.60
N ILE A 357 22.23 -10.31 3.82
CA ILE A 357 23.65 -10.30 4.16
C ILE A 357 24.31 -9.21 3.31
N ASN A 358 24.76 -8.15 3.97
CA ASN A 358 25.36 -6.96 3.37
C ASN A 358 26.86 -6.91 3.71
N PRO A 359 27.76 -7.31 2.79
CA PRO A 359 29.20 -7.19 3.00
C PRO A 359 29.62 -5.72 3.11
N GLN A 360 30.41 -5.38 4.13
CA GLN A 360 30.98 -4.04 4.35
C GLN A 360 32.51 -4.04 4.21
N GLY A 361 33.05 -5.10 3.62
CA GLY A 361 34.47 -5.39 3.50
C GLY A 361 34.68 -6.91 3.42
N PRO A 362 35.94 -7.38 3.29
CA PRO A 362 36.26 -8.81 3.21
C PRO A 362 35.91 -9.59 4.49
N ASP A 363 36.12 -8.98 5.67
CA ASP A 363 35.92 -9.62 6.98
C ASP A 363 34.90 -8.88 7.84
N ARG A 364 34.00 -8.10 7.24
CA ARG A 364 32.95 -7.37 7.95
C ARG A 364 31.64 -7.50 7.21
N VAL A 365 30.62 -7.98 7.90
CA VAL A 365 29.30 -8.21 7.29
C VAL A 365 28.18 -7.77 8.23
N ALA A 366 27.22 -7.03 7.67
CA ALA A 366 25.97 -6.72 8.35
C ALA A 366 24.92 -7.76 7.97
N VAL A 367 24.27 -8.34 8.97
CA VAL A 367 23.20 -9.32 8.79
C VAL A 367 21.90 -8.72 9.27
N ASP A 368 20.99 -8.50 8.33
CA ASP A 368 19.66 -7.97 8.59
C ASP A 368 18.67 -9.11 8.62
N MET A 369 17.80 -9.09 9.62
CA MET A 369 16.64 -9.96 9.67
C MET A 369 15.38 -9.09 9.73
N VAL A 370 14.56 -9.22 8.71
CA VAL A 370 13.36 -8.41 8.50
C VAL A 370 12.16 -9.32 8.51
N SER A 371 11.21 -9.07 9.40
CA SER A 371 9.91 -9.73 9.39
C SER A 371 8.86 -8.75 8.86
N ARG A 372 8.11 -9.20 7.86
CA ARG A 372 6.95 -8.49 7.31
C ARG A 372 5.68 -9.28 7.59
N PHE A 373 4.60 -8.59 7.92
CA PHE A 373 3.31 -9.19 8.20
C PHE A 373 2.20 -8.41 7.52
N LEU A 374 1.41 -9.12 6.72
CA LEU A 374 0.23 -8.62 6.04
C LEU A 374 -0.99 -9.08 6.86
N PRO A 375 -1.50 -8.24 7.80
CA PRO A 375 -2.58 -8.62 8.68
C PRO A 375 -3.89 -8.76 7.91
N ARG A 376 -4.66 -9.81 8.20
CA ARG A 376 -6.05 -9.93 7.74
C ARG A 376 -6.98 -9.34 8.79
N GLY A 377 -7.53 -8.18 8.48
CA GLY A 377 -8.45 -7.42 9.32
C GLY A 377 -7.92 -7.10 10.73
N ILE A 378 -8.84 -6.85 11.67
CA ILE A 378 -8.48 -6.45 13.05
C ILE A 378 -7.81 -7.60 13.80
N ALA A 379 -8.21 -8.85 13.57
CA ALA A 379 -7.58 -10.01 14.21
C ALA A 379 -6.09 -10.11 13.85
N GLY A 380 -5.72 -9.81 12.60
CA GLY A 380 -4.32 -9.73 12.17
C GLY A 380 -3.54 -8.63 12.88
N LEU A 381 -4.12 -7.43 12.99
CA LEU A 381 -3.50 -6.33 13.71
C LEU A 381 -3.26 -6.69 15.18
N GLY A 382 -4.29 -7.23 15.85
CA GLY A 382 -4.18 -7.69 17.23
C GLY A 382 -3.11 -8.78 17.40
N TYR A 383 -3.06 -9.75 16.49
CA TYR A 383 -2.05 -10.80 16.47
C TYR A 383 -0.62 -10.24 16.36
N TRP A 384 -0.39 -9.29 15.45
CA TRP A 384 0.91 -8.64 15.30
C TRP A 384 1.34 -7.92 16.57
N TYR A 385 0.51 -7.01 17.09
CA TYR A 385 0.90 -6.18 18.24
C TYR A 385 1.04 -7.01 19.53
N ALA A 386 0.24 -8.06 19.71
CA ALA A 386 0.38 -8.97 20.84
C ALA A 386 1.71 -9.74 20.82
N LEU A 387 2.17 -10.16 19.64
CA LEU A 387 3.41 -10.93 19.48
C LEU A 387 4.65 -10.08 19.24
N LEU A 388 4.51 -8.78 18.92
CA LEU A 388 5.62 -7.90 18.58
C LEU A 388 6.75 -7.89 19.63
N PRO A 389 6.49 -7.81 20.96
CA PRO A 389 7.56 -7.87 21.96
C PRO A 389 8.29 -9.22 21.96
N ALA A 390 7.53 -10.32 21.85
CA ALA A 390 8.08 -11.68 21.81
C ALA A 390 8.91 -11.91 20.54
N HIS A 391 8.43 -11.43 19.39
CA HIS A 391 9.18 -11.46 18.12
C HIS A 391 10.47 -10.64 18.21
N CYS A 392 10.44 -9.43 18.76
CA CYS A 392 11.66 -8.63 18.95
C CYS A 392 12.72 -9.36 19.79
N TRP A 393 12.31 -10.05 20.84
CA TRP A 393 13.20 -10.85 21.70
C TRP A 393 13.71 -12.10 20.98
N LEU A 394 12.83 -12.83 20.31
CA LEU A 394 13.14 -14.04 19.55
C LEU A 394 14.16 -13.74 18.44
N PHE A 395 13.91 -12.68 17.67
CA PHE A 395 14.74 -12.27 16.56
C PHE A 395 16.14 -11.86 17.00
N LYS A 396 16.25 -11.15 18.12
CA LYS A 396 17.51 -10.78 18.74
C LYS A 396 18.31 -12.02 19.15
N GLY A 397 17.63 -13.03 19.70
CA GLY A 397 18.26 -14.30 20.05
C GLY A 397 18.71 -15.10 18.83
N MET A 398 17.93 -15.10 17.75
CA MET A 398 18.28 -15.78 16.49
C MET A 398 19.55 -15.18 15.85
N LEU A 399 19.64 -13.86 15.71
CA LEU A 399 20.82 -13.19 15.15
C LEU A 399 22.09 -13.45 15.97
N ARG A 400 21.99 -13.40 17.30
CA ARG A 400 23.11 -13.77 18.19
C ARG A 400 23.48 -15.25 18.09
N ALA A 401 22.51 -16.13 17.86
CA ALA A 401 22.77 -17.56 17.68
C ALA A 401 23.44 -17.85 16.33
N VAL A 402 23.09 -17.11 15.27
CA VAL A 402 23.80 -17.12 13.99
C VAL A 402 25.26 -16.72 14.21
N ALA A 403 25.50 -15.57 14.87
CA ALA A 403 26.85 -15.10 15.19
C ALA A 403 27.69 -16.16 15.91
N ARG A 404 27.15 -16.76 16.99
CA ARG A 404 27.85 -17.83 17.74
C ARG A 404 28.19 -19.04 16.90
N ARG A 405 27.31 -19.44 15.96
CA ARG A 405 27.53 -20.60 15.09
C ARG A 405 28.57 -20.34 14.00
N THR A 406 28.71 -19.10 13.56
CA THR A 406 29.81 -18.73 12.64
C THR A 406 31.18 -18.77 13.31
N GLY A 407 31.25 -18.76 14.65
CA GLY A 407 32.51 -18.74 15.40
C GLY A 407 33.23 -17.38 15.38
N ASN A 408 32.64 -16.37 14.73
CA ASN A 408 33.25 -15.06 14.54
C ASN A 408 32.84 -14.04 15.61
N PRO A 409 33.71 -13.06 15.95
CA PRO A 409 33.38 -11.98 16.86
C PRO A 409 32.20 -11.12 16.39
N ILE A 410 31.38 -10.68 17.35
CA ILE A 410 30.34 -9.67 17.14
C ILE A 410 31.02 -8.29 17.23
N LEU A 411 31.00 -7.53 16.14
CA LEU A 411 31.53 -6.17 16.09
C LEU A 411 30.50 -5.18 16.63
N GLU A 412 29.23 -5.34 16.24
CA GLU A 412 28.11 -4.55 16.76
C GLU A 412 26.95 -5.48 17.10
N ASP A 413 26.45 -5.39 18.33
CA ASP A 413 25.35 -6.22 18.80
C ASP A 413 24.00 -5.80 18.20
N VAL A 414 23.00 -6.65 18.37
CA VAL A 414 21.70 -6.51 17.73
C VAL A 414 21.01 -5.21 18.12
N HIS A 415 20.72 -4.39 17.12
CA HIS A 415 19.93 -3.18 17.23
C HIS A 415 18.76 -3.20 16.22
N LYS A 416 17.74 -2.40 16.50
CA LYS A 416 16.61 -2.22 15.58
C LYS A 416 17.06 -1.35 14.41
N ILE A 417 16.62 -1.69 13.21
CA ILE A 417 16.81 -0.86 12.02
C ILE A 417 15.45 -0.41 11.49
N PRO A 418 15.35 0.81 10.94
CA PRO A 418 14.21 1.18 10.12
C PRO A 418 14.17 0.24 8.91
N VAL A 419 12.99 -0.28 8.62
CA VAL A 419 12.76 -1.01 7.36
C VAL A 419 12.24 0.05 6.39
N GLU A 420 13.17 0.80 5.78
CA GLU A 420 12.84 1.75 4.71
C GLU A 420 12.23 1.01 3.52
N ASP A 421 11.45 1.76 2.73
CA ASP A 421 10.31 1.30 1.92
C ASP A 421 10.62 0.28 0.79
N PRO A 422 9.58 -0.32 0.17
CA PRO A 422 9.49 -1.75 -0.07
C PRO A 422 10.45 -2.22 -1.17
N VAL A 423 10.54 -3.54 -1.31
CA VAL A 423 11.24 -4.26 -2.40
C VAL A 423 11.04 -3.61 -3.79
N VAL A 424 9.92 -2.90 -3.97
CA VAL A 424 9.56 -2.06 -5.14
C VAL A 424 10.65 -1.07 -5.59
N CYS A 425 11.43 -0.45 -4.69
CA CYS A 425 12.48 0.49 -5.10
C CYS A 425 13.84 -0.21 -5.37
N ARG A 426 13.92 -1.55 -5.35
CA ARG A 426 15.16 -2.33 -5.55
C ARG A 426 15.14 -3.27 -6.77
N LEU A 427 14.14 -3.15 -7.65
CA LEU A 427 14.10 -3.84 -8.94
C LEU A 427 14.44 -2.87 -10.08
#